data_AF-A0A2V7F7D3-F1
#
_entry.id   AF-A0A2V7F7D3-F1
#
_cell.length_a   1.000
_cell.length_b   1.000
_cell.length_c   1.000
_cell.angle_alpha   90.00
_cell.angle_beta   90.00
_cell.angle_gamma   90.00
#
_symmetry.space_group_name_H-M   'P 1'
#
loop_
_entity.id
_entity.type
_entity.pdbx_description
1 polymer ?
#
loop_
_entity_poly.entity_id
_entity_poly.type
_entity_poly.pdbx_seq_one_letter_code
_entity_poly.pdbx_strand_id
1 'polypeptide(L)'
;MWSWAVSAEGARRRRWLIGLALAGFMVLPRAGLAHPLGNFSVNRYAGLRLGADGVELRYIVDMAEIPTFQEIQETGIAPEPDHPSVGPWASRKAEALREGLTLE
;
A
#
# COMPACT_ATOMS: atom_id res chain seq x y z
N MET A 1 -44.02 17.14 -45.90
CA MET A 1 -43.20 18.10 -45.14
C MET A 1 -42.81 17.50 -43.80
N TRP A 2 -41.95 16.47 -43.75
CA TRP A 2 -41.58 15.78 -42.50
C TRP A 2 -40.09 15.37 -42.48
N SER A 3 -39.47 15.68 -41.34
CA SER A 3 -38.33 15.02 -40.68
C SER A 3 -36.92 15.08 -41.29
N TRP A 4 -36.24 16.23 -41.14
CA TRP A 4 -34.77 16.30 -41.13
C TRP A 4 -34.21 16.64 -39.73
N ALA A 5 -35.06 17.07 -38.79
CA ALA A 5 -34.67 17.49 -37.45
C ALA A 5 -34.21 16.32 -36.54
N VAL A 6 -34.79 15.12 -36.73
CA VAL A 6 -34.49 13.93 -35.92
C VAL A 6 -33.04 13.44 -36.08
N SER A 7 -32.42 13.68 -37.26
CA SER A 7 -31.06 13.24 -37.56
C SER A 7 -29.99 14.08 -36.85
N ALA A 8 -30.20 15.40 -36.75
CA ALA A 8 -29.25 16.32 -36.13
C ALA A 8 -29.20 16.17 -34.60
N GLU A 9 -30.35 15.93 -33.96
CA GLU A 9 -30.44 15.66 -32.53
C GLU A 9 -29.77 14.32 -32.17
N GLY A 10 -29.96 13.29 -32.99
CA GLY A 10 -29.27 12.01 -32.85
C GLY A 10 -27.74 12.14 -32.98
N ALA A 11 -27.27 12.96 -33.93
CA ALA A 11 -25.84 13.23 -34.10
C ALA A 11 -25.23 14.03 -32.93
N ARG A 12 -25.96 15.02 -32.41
CA ARG A 12 -25.56 15.81 -31.23
C ARG A 12 -25.50 14.93 -29.98
N ARG A 13 -26.53 14.12 -29.74
CA ARG A 13 -26.59 13.17 -28.62
C ARG A 13 -25.44 12.15 -28.69
N ARG A 14 -25.12 11.64 -29.88
CA ARG A 14 -24.00 10.73 -30.08
C ARG A 14 -22.66 11.37 -29.73
N ARG A 15 -22.43 12.63 -30.13
CA ARG A 15 -21.21 13.37 -29.78
C ARG A 15 -21.07 13.58 -28.28
N TRP A 16 -22.16 13.88 -27.58
CA TRP A 16 -22.15 14.01 -26.12
C TRP A 16 -21.83 12.69 -25.42
N LEU A 17 -22.43 11.58 -25.85
CA LEU A 17 -22.15 10.26 -25.29
C LEU A 17 -20.70 9.85 -25.51
N ILE A 18 -20.13 10.13 -26.69
CA ILE A 18 -18.71 9.90 -26.97
C ILE A 18 -17.83 10.78 -26.08
N GLY A 19 -18.16 12.07 -25.93
CA GLY A 19 -17.44 12.99 -25.06
C GLY A 19 -17.45 12.54 -23.60
N LEU A 20 -18.61 12.11 -23.10
CA LEU A 20 -18.76 11.57 -21.75
C LEU A 20 -17.98 10.26 -21.56
N ALA A 21 -18.01 9.36 -22.55
CA ALA A 21 -17.25 8.12 -22.50
C ALA A 21 -15.73 8.39 -22.49
N LEU A 22 -15.24 9.32 -23.31
CA LEU A 22 -13.84 9.71 -23.34
C LEU A 22 -13.40 10.40 -22.05
N ALA A 23 -14.22 11.31 -21.53
CA ALA A 23 -13.95 11.96 -20.24
C ALA A 23 -13.93 10.93 -19.10
N GLY A 24 -14.90 10.02 -19.06
CA GLY A 24 -14.93 8.92 -18.09
C GLY A 24 -13.71 8.01 -18.22
N PHE A 25 -13.26 7.72 -19.44
CA PHE A 25 -12.05 6.94 -19.68
C PHE A 25 -10.78 7.62 -19.18
N MET A 26 -10.69 8.95 -19.26
CA MET A 26 -9.52 9.69 -18.78
C MET A 26 -9.39 9.75 -17.25
N VAL A 27 -10.49 9.57 -16.52
CA VAL A 27 -10.51 9.59 -15.04
C VAL A 27 -10.42 8.18 -14.43
N LEU A 28 -10.50 7.13 -15.24
CA LEU A 28 -10.31 5.76 -14.77
C LEU A 28 -8.88 5.57 -14.21
N PRO A 29 -8.73 5.00 -13.00
CA PRO A 29 -7.42 4.70 -12.45
C PRO A 29 -6.69 3.73 -13.38
N ARG A 30 -5.47 4.07 -13.77
CA ARG A 30 -4.60 3.14 -14.51
C ARG A 30 -4.11 2.08 -13.54
N ALA A 31 -4.39 0.81 -13.83
CA ALA A 31 -3.76 -0.29 -13.12
C ALA A 31 -2.24 -0.21 -13.36
N GLY A 32 -1.47 0.18 -12.34
CA GLY A 32 -0.03 0.10 -12.39
C GLY A 32 0.39 -1.36 -12.35
N LEU A 33 1.21 -1.78 -13.32
CA LEU A 33 1.96 -3.04 -13.24
C LEU A 33 3.06 -2.86 -12.19
N ALA A 34 2.68 -2.87 -10.91
CA ALA A 34 3.65 -2.99 -9.84
C ALA A 34 4.32 -4.36 -9.93
N HIS A 35 5.63 -4.41 -9.62
CA HIS A 35 6.46 -5.62 -9.62
C HIS A 35 5.82 -6.79 -8.85
N PRO A 36 6.25 -8.05 -9.07
CA PRO A 36 5.53 -9.26 -8.61
C PRO A 36 5.30 -9.38 -7.11
N LEU A 37 5.94 -8.55 -6.28
CA LEU A 37 5.66 -8.47 -4.84
C LEU A 37 4.31 -7.78 -4.54
N GLY A 38 3.69 -7.09 -5.50
CA GLY A 38 2.33 -6.56 -5.41
C GLY A 38 2.16 -5.44 -4.37
N ASN A 39 1.02 -4.75 -4.43
CA ASN A 39 0.66 -3.65 -3.50
C ASN A 39 0.31 -4.14 -2.08
N PHE A 40 0.60 -5.41 -1.75
CA PHE A 40 0.14 -6.07 -0.53
C PHE A 40 1.22 -6.90 0.18
N SER A 41 2.50 -6.63 -0.07
CA SER A 41 3.60 -7.25 0.65
C SER A 41 4.13 -6.39 1.83
N VAL A 42 4.62 -7.07 2.86
CA VAL A 42 5.46 -6.46 3.90
C VAL A 42 6.76 -7.24 3.88
N ASN A 43 7.87 -6.58 3.60
CA ASN A 43 9.17 -7.23 3.65
C ASN A 43 9.70 -7.23 5.08
N ARG A 44 10.05 -8.41 5.60
CA ARG A 44 10.57 -8.62 6.95
C ARG A 44 11.78 -9.52 6.89
N TYR A 45 12.82 -9.16 7.62
CA TYR A 45 14.00 -9.98 7.82
C TYR A 45 14.16 -10.29 9.31
N ALA A 46 14.36 -11.57 9.63
CA ALA A 46 14.65 -12.06 10.98
C ALA A 46 15.93 -12.89 10.94
N GLY A 47 17.04 -12.33 11.43
CA GLY A 47 18.32 -13.02 11.55
C GLY A 47 18.60 -13.37 12.99
N LEU A 48 18.95 -14.64 13.25
CA LEU A 48 19.40 -15.09 14.56
C LEU A 48 20.92 -15.23 14.58
N ARG A 49 21.55 -14.72 15.63
CA ARG A 49 22.97 -14.94 15.92
C ARG A 49 23.09 -15.60 17.28
N LEU A 50 23.63 -16.81 17.29
CA LEU A 50 23.86 -17.58 18.51
C LEU A 50 25.23 -17.21 19.08
N GLY A 51 25.27 -16.91 20.38
CA GLY A 51 26.50 -16.68 21.15
C GLY A 51 26.50 -17.52 22.42
N ALA A 52 27.65 -17.56 23.10
CA ALA A 52 27.77 -18.29 24.37
C ALA A 52 26.83 -17.73 25.46
N ASP A 53 26.58 -16.43 25.43
CA ASP A 53 25.81 -15.72 26.45
C ASP A 53 24.34 -15.50 26.05
N GLY A 54 23.91 -15.97 24.87
CA GLY A 54 22.52 -15.84 24.44
C GLY A 54 22.30 -15.84 22.92
N VAL A 55 21.07 -15.50 22.53
CA VAL A 55 20.62 -15.41 21.14
C VAL A 55 20.26 -13.95 20.82
N GLU A 56 20.88 -13.40 19.78
CA GLU A 56 20.55 -12.07 19.25
C GLU A 56 19.59 -12.22 18.06
N LEU A 57 18.46 -11.50 18.12
CA LEU A 57 17.52 -11.37 17.00
C LEU A 57 17.68 -10.01 16.33
N ARG A 58 18.12 -10.00 15.07
CA ARG A 58 18.07 -8.83 14.20
C ARG A 58 16.78 -8.85 13.40
N TYR A 59 15.86 -7.96 13.74
CA TYR A 59 14.57 -7.83 13.09
C TYR A 59 14.50 -6.52 12.29
N ILE A 60 14.30 -6.61 10.97
CA ILE A 60 14.19 -5.47 10.06
C ILE A 60 12.84 -5.55 9.37
N VAL A 61 12.11 -4.43 9.34
CA VAL A 61 10.84 -4.30 8.63
C VAL A 61 11.00 -3.17 7.63
N ASP A 62 10.64 -3.42 6.38
CA ASP A 62 10.55 -2.37 5.36
C ASP A 62 9.24 -1.62 5.54
N MET A 63 9.35 -0.30 5.70
CA MET A 63 8.22 0.59 5.93
C MET A 63 7.74 1.34 4.67
N ALA A 64 8.12 0.89 3.48
CA ALA A 64 7.87 1.63 2.23
C ALA A 64 6.72 1.10 1.34
N GLU A 65 6.06 -0.03 1.65
CA GLU A 65 5.00 -0.59 0.81
C GLU A 65 3.59 -0.22 1.30
N ILE A 66 2.59 -0.32 0.41
CA ILE A 66 1.17 -0.02 0.70
C ILE A 66 0.63 -0.73 1.96
N PRO A 67 1.05 -1.96 2.32
CA PRO A 67 0.65 -2.59 3.59
C PRO A 67 1.26 -1.97 4.84
N THR A 68 2.41 -1.31 4.73
CA THR A 68 2.96 -0.54 5.85
C THR A 68 1.97 0.57 6.25
N PHE A 69 1.11 1.04 5.34
CA PHE A 69 0.00 1.94 5.69
C PHE A 69 -0.90 1.37 6.79
N GLN A 70 -1.18 0.06 6.81
CA GLN A 70 -1.99 -0.55 7.86
C GLN A 70 -1.23 -0.59 9.20
N GLU A 71 0.03 -1.02 9.20
CA GLU A 71 0.83 -1.05 10.43
C GLU A 71 1.07 0.37 10.97
N ILE A 72 1.22 1.39 10.10
CA ILE A 72 1.24 2.82 10.47
C ILE A 72 -0.09 3.25 11.10
N GLN A 73 -1.23 2.87 10.53
CA GLN A 73 -2.55 3.21 11.08
C GLN A 73 -2.82 2.53 12.42
N GLU A 74 -2.39 1.27 12.58
CA GLU A 74 -2.55 0.50 13.81
C GLU A 74 -1.63 0.99 14.93
N THR A 75 -0.40 1.38 14.59
CA THR A 75 0.64 1.69 15.59
C THR A 75 0.89 3.18 15.78
N GLY A 76 0.38 4.03 14.88
CA GLY A 76 0.53 5.49 14.90
C GLY A 76 1.95 5.98 14.63
N ILE A 77 2.81 5.15 14.02
CA ILE A 77 4.20 5.53 13.73
C ILE A 77 4.29 6.40 12.49
N ALA A 78 5.17 7.40 12.51
CA ALA A 78 5.47 8.15 11.29
C ALA A 78 6.55 7.39 10.52
N PRO A 79 6.42 7.22 9.18
CA PRO A 79 7.37 6.47 8.36
C PRO A 79 8.63 7.27 8.02
N GLU A 80 9.22 7.90 9.03
CA GLU A 80 10.41 8.75 8.93
C GLU A 80 11.44 8.18 9.91
N PRO A 81 12.65 7.78 9.45
CA PRO A 81 13.61 7.02 10.26
C PRO A 81 14.00 7.68 11.60
N ASP A 82 13.98 9.01 11.64
CA ASP A 82 14.35 9.85 12.78
C ASP A 82 13.14 10.39 13.56
N HIS A 83 11.92 9.99 13.21
CA HIS A 83 10.74 10.46 13.92
C HIS A 83 10.68 9.90 15.35
N PRO A 84 10.32 10.72 16.36
CA PRO A 84 10.31 10.30 17.76
C PRO A 84 9.41 9.10 18.10
N SER A 85 8.46 8.74 17.24
CA SER A 85 7.58 7.58 17.44
C SER A 85 8.23 6.23 17.09
N VAL A 86 9.31 6.23 16.28
CA VAL A 86 9.97 5.00 15.82
C VAL A 86 10.64 4.26 16.98
N GLY A 87 11.39 4.96 17.83
CA GLY A 87 12.08 4.35 18.98
C GLY A 87 11.13 3.61 19.94
N PRO A 88 10.07 4.27 20.45
CA PRO A 88 9.07 3.62 21.30
C PRO A 88 8.36 2.44 20.62
N TRP A 89 8.07 2.53 19.32
CA TRP A 89 7.51 1.40 18.58
C TRP A 89 8.49 0.22 18.50
N ALA A 90 9.75 0.48 18.17
CA ALA A 90 10.78 -0.54 18.05
C ALA A 90 10.96 -1.28 19.39
N SER A 91 10.98 -0.55 20.51
CA SER A 91 11.06 -1.15 21.85
C SER A 91 9.85 -2.03 22.15
N ARG A 92 8.61 -1.58 21.88
CA ARG A 92 7.41 -2.40 22.08
C ARG A 92 7.42 -3.65 21.20
N LYS A 93 7.85 -3.52 19.95
CA LYS A 93 7.95 -4.65 19.02
C LYS A 93 8.99 -5.67 19.48
N ALA A 94 10.15 -5.20 19.95
CA ALA A 94 11.19 -6.05 20.50
C ALA A 94 10.70 -6.84 21.73
N GLU A 95 9.98 -6.19 22.64
CA GLU A 95 9.37 -6.84 23.81
C GLU A 95 8.33 -7.88 23.40
N ALA A 96 7.41 -7.55 22.49
CA ALA A 96 6.41 -8.49 22.00
C ALA A 96 7.03 -9.71 21.29
N LEU A 97 8.10 -9.50 20.51
CA LEU A 97 8.85 -10.59 19.89
C LEU A 97 9.53 -11.46 20.96
N ARG A 98 10.13 -10.84 21.98
CA ARG A 98 10.79 -11.55 23.08
C ARG A 98 9.83 -12.46 23.85
N GLU A 99 8.62 -11.99 24.14
CA GLU A 99 7.60 -12.78 24.84
C GLU A 99 7.20 -14.06 24.10
N GLY A 100 7.24 -14.03 22.76
CA GLY A 100 6.89 -15.17 21.91
C GLY A 100 8.05 -16.08 21.52
N LEU A 101 9.29 -15.77 21.92
CA LEU A 101 10.45 -16.59 21.56
C LEU A 101 10.53 -17.84 22.44
N THR A 102 10.36 -19.00 21.82
CA THR A 102 10.61 -20.31 22.43
C THR A 102 11.78 -21.01 21.73
N LEU A 103 12.47 -21.87 22.48
CA LEU A 103 13.45 -22.81 21.95
C LEU A 103 12.80 -24.20 22.00
N GLU A 104 12.70 -24.87 20.86
CA GLU A 104 12.23 -26.25 20.73
C GLU A 104 13.38 -27.21 20.45
#